data_AF-A0A2S8GUT9-F1
#
_entry.id   AF-A0A2S8GUT9-F1
#
_cell.length_a   1.000
_cell.length_b   1.000
_cell.length_c   1.000
_cell.angle_alpha   90.00
_cell.angle_beta   90.00
_cell.angle_gamma   90.00
#
_symmetry.space_group_name_H-M   'P 1'
#
loop_
_entity.id
_entity.type
_entity.pdbx_description
1 polymer ?
#
loop_
_entity_poly.entity_id
_entity_poly.type
_entity_poly.pdbx_seq_one_letter_code
_entity_poly.pdbx_strand_id
1 'polypeptide(L)'
;MVNEENPFASPPCVDDSPVPRDLGSTSSLTPLWIWLAISFVFGFAISPADPLSLALVMGFNLILLWQGALLATRNDGRLASLKYACAAIGIFLWIYLLYVIEGRLVVSILYVAAGTGAGVWCWRTIPRGRLTIFACFSTGYVLGAVLGLVGLLPGAVVGAIWGHKLVQKRAA
;
A
#
# COMPACT_ATOMS: atom_id res chain seq x y z
N MET A 1 17.98 -7.61 51.61
CA MET A 1 16.90 -6.92 50.87
C MET A 1 16.32 -7.95 49.94
N VAL A 2 15.13 -8.46 50.25
CA VAL A 2 14.43 -9.46 49.45
C VAL A 2 13.79 -8.70 48.29
N ASN A 3 14.20 -9.01 47.05
CA ASN A 3 13.48 -8.54 45.87
C ASN A 3 12.13 -9.28 45.86
N GLU A 4 11.06 -8.58 46.25
CA GLU A 4 9.70 -9.01 45.97
C GLU A 4 9.46 -8.91 44.46
N GLU A 5 9.76 -9.98 43.74
CA GLU A 5 9.24 -10.16 42.38
C GLU A 5 7.73 -10.27 42.47
N ASN A 6 7.03 -9.30 41.88
CA ASN A 6 5.58 -9.25 41.82
C ASN A 6 5.03 -10.56 41.19
N PRO A 7 4.28 -11.38 41.94
CA PRO A 7 3.79 -12.68 41.45
C PRO A 7 2.69 -12.54 40.37
N PHE A 8 2.23 -11.32 40.09
CA PHE A 8 1.26 -11.01 39.04
C PHE A 8 1.90 -10.39 37.79
N ALA A 9 3.23 -10.26 37.74
CA ALA A 9 3.90 -9.88 36.51
C ALA A 9 3.69 -11.00 35.49
N SER A 10 2.77 -10.76 34.53
CA SER A 10 2.64 -11.63 33.37
C SER A 10 4.01 -11.73 32.70
N PRO A 11 4.47 -12.93 32.31
CA PRO A 11 5.74 -13.05 31.60
C PRO A 11 5.70 -12.09 30.42
N PRO A 12 6.82 -11.39 30.11
CA PRO A 12 6.89 -10.63 28.88
C PRO A 12 6.45 -11.56 27.76
N CYS A 13 5.41 -11.17 27.03
CA CYS A 13 5.00 -11.85 25.81
C CYS A 13 6.18 -11.72 24.85
N VAL A 14 7.14 -12.63 24.96
CA VAL A 14 8.18 -12.81 23.98
C VAL A 14 7.43 -13.34 22.78
N ASP A 15 7.18 -12.44 21.82
CA ASP A 15 6.69 -12.79 20.50
C ASP A 15 7.79 -13.60 19.79
N ASP A 16 7.95 -14.86 20.21
CA ASP A 16 8.86 -15.90 19.71
C ASP A 16 8.52 -16.32 18.27
N SER A 17 7.87 -15.46 17.50
CA SER A 17 7.75 -15.66 16.07
C SER A 17 9.14 -15.45 15.46
N PRO A 18 9.78 -16.52 14.94
CA PRO A 18 11.15 -16.47 14.46
C PRO A 18 11.25 -15.34 13.44
N VAL A 19 12.25 -14.45 13.63
CA VAL A 19 12.53 -13.36 12.69
C VAL A 19 12.58 -13.96 11.29
N PRO A 20 11.61 -13.68 10.41
CA PRO A 20 11.57 -14.34 9.12
C PRO A 20 12.85 -13.98 8.39
N ARG A 21 13.65 -14.99 8.02
CA ARG A 21 14.92 -14.87 7.28
C ARG A 21 14.79 -14.05 5.98
N ASP A 22 13.56 -13.82 5.51
CA ASP A 22 13.22 -13.00 4.35
C ASP A 22 13.24 -11.49 4.58
N LEU A 23 13.44 -11.01 5.82
CA LEU A 23 13.54 -9.58 6.09
C LEU A 23 14.70 -8.90 5.38
N GLY A 24 15.75 -9.63 4.99
CA GLY A 24 16.91 -9.08 4.27
C GLY A 24 16.75 -8.93 2.76
N SER A 25 15.72 -9.55 2.16
CA SER A 25 15.57 -9.61 0.70
C SER A 25 14.48 -8.66 0.19
N THR A 26 14.84 -7.83 -0.78
CA THR A 26 13.91 -6.97 -1.53
C THR A 26 12.88 -7.77 -2.34
N SER A 27 13.05 -9.09 -2.47
CA SER A 27 12.05 -9.99 -3.07
C SER A 27 10.70 -9.94 -2.34
N SER A 28 10.67 -9.55 -1.07
CA SER A 28 9.43 -9.29 -0.34
C SER A 28 8.59 -8.14 -0.91
N LEU A 29 9.19 -7.24 -1.71
CA LEU A 29 8.53 -6.10 -2.36
C LEU A 29 8.02 -6.41 -3.78
N THR A 30 8.28 -7.61 -4.31
CA THR A 30 7.79 -8.08 -5.62
C THR A 30 6.32 -7.73 -5.93
N PRO A 31 5.35 -7.91 -5.02
CA PRO A 31 3.96 -7.56 -5.31
C PRO A 31 3.76 -6.06 -5.58
N LEU A 32 4.53 -5.17 -4.92
CA LEU A 32 4.51 -3.73 -5.21
C LEU A 32 5.11 -3.41 -6.58
N TRP A 33 6.16 -4.12 -7.00
CA TRP A 33 6.74 -3.96 -8.35
C TRP A 33 5.78 -4.38 -9.45
N ILE A 34 5.10 -5.52 -9.26
CA ILE A 34 4.08 -6.01 -10.18
C ILE A 34 2.91 -5.01 -10.24
N TRP A 35 2.45 -4.53 -9.09
CA TRP A 35 1.40 -3.52 -9.04
C TRP A 35 1.79 -2.22 -9.73
N LEU A 36 3.03 -1.75 -9.53
CA LEU A 36 3.53 -0.52 -10.15
C LEU A 36 3.58 -0.64 -11.68
N ALA A 37 4.07 -1.78 -12.18
CA ALA A 37 4.10 -2.07 -13.61
C ALA A 37 2.69 -2.12 -14.22
N ILE A 38 1.77 -2.83 -13.58
CA ILE A 38 0.36 -2.91 -14.02
C ILE A 38 -0.26 -1.51 -14.03
N SER A 39 -0.09 -0.74 -12.95
CA SER A 39 -0.66 0.61 -12.82
C SER A 39 -0.13 1.57 -13.89
N PHE A 40 1.14 1.43 -14.27
CA PHE A 40 1.74 2.23 -15.33
C PHE A 40 1.19 1.86 -16.71
N VAL A 41 1.09 0.55 -17.03
CA VAL A 41 0.51 0.07 -18.30
C VAL A 41 -0.96 0.50 -18.42
N PHE A 42 -1.75 0.40 -17.35
CA PHE A 42 -3.12 0.88 -17.34
C PHE A 42 -3.21 2.41 -17.49
N GLY A 43 -2.31 3.16 -16.83
CA GLY A 43 -2.21 4.61 -17.01
C GLY A 43 -2.01 5.01 -18.47
N PHE A 44 -1.06 4.36 -19.15
CA PHE A 44 -0.81 4.57 -20.58
C PHE A 44 -1.98 4.15 -21.48
N ALA A 45 -2.66 3.05 -21.17
CA ALA A 45 -3.77 2.55 -21.98
C ALA A 45 -5.03 3.44 -21.88
N ILE A 46 -5.25 4.06 -20.72
CA ILE A 46 -6.44 4.90 -20.45
C ILE A 46 -6.21 6.35 -20.89
N SER A 47 -5.04 6.94 -20.60
CA SER A 47 -4.71 8.29 -21.06
C SER A 47 -3.29 8.38 -21.65
N PRO A 48 -3.12 8.02 -22.94
CA PRO A 48 -1.83 8.12 -23.60
C PRO A 48 -1.43 9.57 -23.94
N ALA A 49 -2.35 10.54 -23.85
CA ALA A 49 -2.19 11.85 -24.47
C ALA A 49 -1.58 12.93 -23.54
N ASP A 50 -1.68 12.79 -22.22
CA ASP A 50 -1.27 13.85 -21.30
C ASP A 50 -0.65 13.35 -19.98
N PRO A 51 0.53 13.88 -19.58
CA PRO A 51 1.24 13.48 -18.35
C PRO A 51 0.42 13.63 -17.07
N LEU A 52 -0.49 14.60 -17.04
CA LEU A 52 -1.29 14.94 -15.87
C LEU A 52 -2.39 13.90 -15.64
N SER A 53 -3.13 13.50 -16.68
CA SER A 53 -4.10 12.40 -16.56
C SER A 53 -3.43 11.08 -16.22
N LEU A 54 -2.23 10.82 -16.73
CA LEU A 54 -1.49 9.63 -16.34
C LEU A 54 -1.11 9.66 -14.85
N ALA A 55 -0.63 10.80 -14.34
CA ALA A 55 -0.36 10.98 -12.91
C ALA A 55 -1.63 10.84 -12.05
N LEU A 56 -2.78 11.32 -12.54
CA LEU A 56 -4.07 11.15 -11.89
C LEU A 56 -4.49 9.68 -11.88
N VAL A 57 -4.44 8.96 -13.00
CA VAL A 57 -4.79 7.53 -13.09
C VAL A 57 -3.90 6.71 -12.17
N MET A 58 -2.61 6.99 -12.13
CA MET A 58 -1.70 6.34 -11.18
C MET A 58 -1.99 6.71 -9.73
N GLY A 59 -2.42 7.95 -9.44
CA GLY A 59 -2.91 8.36 -8.12
C GLY A 59 -4.18 7.63 -7.70
N PHE A 60 -5.14 7.45 -8.62
CA PHE A 60 -6.33 6.62 -8.42
C PHE A 60 -5.95 5.18 -8.11
N ASN A 61 -5.02 4.60 -8.87
CA ASN A 61 -4.49 3.27 -8.58
C ASN A 61 -3.93 3.21 -7.16
N LEU A 62 -3.14 4.19 -6.74
CA LEU A 62 -2.55 4.23 -5.40
C LEU A 62 -3.62 4.22 -4.30
N ILE A 63 -4.74 4.92 -4.50
CA ILE A 63 -5.88 4.90 -3.58
C ILE A 63 -6.51 3.51 -3.53
N LEU A 64 -6.71 2.85 -4.68
CA LEU A 64 -7.22 1.48 -4.75
C LEU A 64 -6.29 0.47 -4.05
N LEU A 65 -4.98 0.64 -4.20
CA LEU A 65 -3.98 -0.14 -3.49
C LEU A 65 -4.14 -0.01 -1.97
N TRP A 66 -4.29 1.22 -1.46
CA TRP A 66 -4.52 1.49 -0.04
C TRP A 66 -5.86 0.95 0.46
N GLN A 67 -6.91 1.08 -0.35
CA GLN A 67 -8.22 0.53 -0.03
C GLN A 67 -8.15 -0.99 0.14
N GLY A 68 -7.50 -1.68 -0.79
CA GLY A 68 -7.27 -3.12 -0.69
C GLY A 68 -6.42 -3.51 0.52
N ALA A 69 -5.35 -2.76 0.79
CA ALA A 69 -4.51 -2.98 1.95
C ALA A 69 -5.28 -2.84 3.27
N LEU A 70 -6.13 -1.81 3.39
CA LEU A 70 -6.97 -1.59 4.56
C LEU A 70 -8.05 -2.66 4.71
N LEU A 71 -8.66 -3.15 3.63
CA LEU A 71 -9.59 -4.29 3.67
C LEU A 71 -8.91 -5.56 4.19
N ALA A 72 -7.62 -5.73 3.93
CA ALA A 72 -6.84 -6.87 4.38
C ALA A 72 -6.33 -6.76 5.83
N THR A 73 -6.48 -5.60 6.49
CA THR A 73 -6.11 -5.45 7.90
C THR A 73 -7.15 -6.10 8.82
N ARG A 74 -6.70 -6.78 9.89
CA ARG A 74 -7.59 -7.28 10.96
C ARG A 74 -8.30 -6.11 11.65
N ASN A 75 -9.51 -6.34 12.16
CA ASN A 75 -10.32 -5.30 12.81
C ASN A 75 -9.77 -4.92 14.19
N ASP A 76 -8.71 -4.11 14.17
CA ASP A 76 -8.29 -3.36 15.35
C ASP A 76 -9.11 -2.07 15.44
N GLY A 77 -9.82 -1.87 16.55
CA GLY A 77 -10.69 -0.72 16.76
C GLY A 77 -9.99 0.63 16.58
N ARG A 78 -8.67 0.70 16.78
CA ARG A 78 -7.86 1.91 16.55
C ARG A 78 -7.72 2.31 15.08
N LEU A 79 -7.80 1.36 14.16
CA LEU A 79 -7.70 1.60 12.72
C LEU A 79 -9.07 1.60 12.03
N ALA A 80 -10.14 1.28 12.76
CA ALA A 80 -11.49 1.17 12.21
C ALA A 80 -11.96 2.48 11.56
N SER A 81 -11.77 3.63 12.21
CA SER A 81 -12.14 4.94 11.66
C SER A 81 -11.41 5.25 10.35
N LEU A 82 -10.12 4.93 10.26
CA LEU A 82 -9.32 5.12 9.05
C LEU A 82 -9.77 4.19 7.92
N LYS A 83 -10.13 2.94 8.24
CA LYS A 83 -10.71 2.00 7.26
C LYS A 83 -12.02 2.52 6.69
N TYR A 84 -12.94 2.99 7.53
CA TYR A 84 -14.22 3.52 7.07
C TYR A 84 -14.05 4.78 6.23
N ALA A 85 -13.15 5.69 6.63
CA ALA A 85 -12.84 6.88 5.86
C ALA A 85 -12.25 6.53 4.48
N CYS A 86 -11.27 5.61 4.41
CA CYS A 86 -10.70 5.19 3.13
C CYS A 86 -11.69 4.39 2.27
N ALA A 87 -12.55 3.58 2.87
CA ALA A 87 -13.61 2.88 2.16
C ALA A 87 -14.63 3.87 1.58
N ALA A 88 -15.04 4.88 2.34
CA ALA A 88 -15.95 5.92 1.88
C ALA A 88 -15.34 6.74 0.72
N ILE A 89 -14.07 7.13 0.84
CA ILE A 89 -13.33 7.82 -0.23
C ILE A 89 -13.23 6.92 -1.47
N GLY A 90 -12.90 5.64 -1.30
CA GLY A 90 -12.84 4.67 -2.39
C GLY A 90 -14.18 4.49 -3.11
N ILE A 91 -15.29 4.38 -2.37
CA ILE A 91 -16.64 4.29 -2.95
C ILE A 91 -17.01 5.57 -3.69
N PHE A 92 -16.72 6.74 -3.12
CA PHE A 92 -16.97 8.03 -3.77
C PHE A 92 -16.19 8.16 -5.09
N LEU A 93 -14.90 7.81 -5.08
CA LEU A 93 -14.07 7.79 -6.28
C LEU A 93 -14.58 6.78 -7.32
N TRP A 94 -15.15 5.65 -6.87
CA TRP A 94 -15.75 4.66 -7.74
C TRP A 94 -16.98 5.19 -8.48
N ILE A 95 -17.88 5.85 -7.74
CA ILE A 95 -19.07 6.50 -8.29
C ILE A 95 -18.68 7.59 -9.29
N TYR A 96 -17.66 8.39 -8.95
CA TYR A 96 -17.11 9.39 -9.84
C TYR A 96 -16.55 8.77 -11.14
N LEU A 97 -15.80 7.67 -11.03
CA LEU A 97 -15.25 6.96 -12.20
C LEU A 97 -16.36 6.41 -13.11
N LEU A 98 -17.44 5.89 -12.53
CA LEU A 98 -18.60 5.41 -13.28
C LEU A 98 -19.32 6.53 -14.04
N TYR A 99 -19.36 7.73 -13.46
CA TYR A 99 -19.91 8.91 -14.12
C TYR A 99 -19.04 9.39 -15.28
N VAL A 100 -17.71 9.35 -15.13
CA VAL A 100 -16.75 9.86 -16.13
C VAL A 100 -16.54 8.89 -17.30
N ILE A 101 -16.59 7.58 -17.08
CA ILE A 101 -16.28 6.56 -18.12
C ILE A 101 -17.53 6.23 -19.00
N GLU A 102 -18.53 7.11 -19.05
CA GLU A 102 -19.72 7.01 -19.93
C GLU A 102 -20.35 5.60 -19.98
N GLY A 103 -20.55 4.98 -18.81
CA GLY A 103 -21.33 3.73 -18.74
C GLY A 103 -20.60 2.44 -19.10
N ARG A 104 -19.25 2.42 -19.26
CA ARG A 104 -18.49 1.14 -19.34
C ARG A 104 -18.32 0.49 -17.96
N LEU A 105 -19.45 0.18 -17.32
CA LEU A 105 -19.56 -0.37 -15.97
C LEU A 105 -18.62 -1.57 -15.75
N VAL A 106 -18.57 -2.48 -16.73
CA VAL A 106 -17.74 -3.70 -16.65
C VAL A 106 -16.25 -3.36 -16.56
N VAL A 107 -15.77 -2.39 -17.33
CA VAL A 107 -14.35 -1.98 -17.32
C VAL A 107 -14.00 -1.33 -15.97
N SER A 108 -14.88 -0.46 -15.46
CA SER A 108 -14.69 0.20 -14.16
C SER A 108 -14.72 -0.80 -12.98
N ILE A 109 -15.58 -1.82 -13.05
CA ILE A 109 -15.61 -2.90 -12.07
C ILE A 109 -14.30 -3.69 -12.09
N LEU A 110 -13.86 -4.14 -13.27
CA LEU A 110 -12.63 -4.91 -13.39
C LEU A 110 -11.41 -4.10 -12.94
N TYR A 111 -11.34 -2.83 -13.31
CA TYR A 111 -10.26 -1.93 -12.91
C TYR A 111 -10.14 -1.81 -11.38
N VAL A 112 -11.27 -1.59 -10.71
CA VAL A 112 -11.28 -1.42 -9.25
C VAL A 112 -11.11 -2.72 -8.51
N ALA A 113 -11.69 -3.82 -9.00
CA ALA A 113 -11.46 -5.14 -8.46
C ALA A 113 -9.97 -5.53 -8.57
N ALA A 114 -9.32 -5.23 -9.70
CA ALA A 114 -7.90 -5.49 -9.90
C ALA A 114 -7.02 -4.63 -8.97
N GLY A 115 -7.25 -3.32 -8.89
CA GLY A 115 -6.49 -2.43 -8.02
C GLY A 115 -6.65 -2.76 -6.53
N THR A 116 -7.88 -2.99 -6.09
CA THR A 116 -8.20 -3.37 -4.71
C THR A 116 -7.66 -4.77 -4.38
N GLY A 117 -7.84 -5.73 -5.28
CA GLY A 117 -7.31 -7.08 -5.14
C GLY A 117 -5.79 -7.11 -5.04
N ALA A 118 -5.10 -6.29 -5.85
CA ALA A 118 -3.66 -6.13 -5.76
C ALA A 118 -3.24 -5.51 -4.41
N GLY A 119 -3.99 -4.55 -3.88
CA GLY A 119 -3.78 -4.00 -2.53
C GLY A 119 -3.90 -5.06 -1.43
N VAL A 120 -4.94 -5.90 -1.49
CA VAL A 120 -5.14 -7.04 -0.59
C VAL A 120 -3.97 -8.02 -0.70
N TRP A 121 -3.55 -8.32 -1.92
CA TRP A 121 -2.46 -9.25 -2.19
C TRP A 121 -1.11 -8.71 -1.66
N CYS A 122 -0.75 -7.46 -1.98
CA CYS A 122 0.44 -6.79 -1.47
C CYS A 122 0.46 -6.78 0.06
N TRP A 123 -0.67 -6.47 0.68
CA TRP A 123 -0.76 -6.45 2.14
C TRP A 123 -0.59 -7.81 2.76
N ARG A 124 -1.11 -8.89 2.16
CA ARG A 124 -0.98 -10.25 2.69
C ARG A 124 0.42 -10.81 2.52
N THR A 125 1.10 -10.47 1.42
CA THR A 125 2.40 -11.04 1.03
C THR A 125 3.59 -10.33 1.66
N ILE A 126 3.57 -8.99 1.76
CA ILE A 126 4.66 -8.26 2.40
C ILE A 126 4.67 -8.62 3.90
N PRO A 127 5.77 -9.06 4.51
CA PRO A 127 5.83 -9.41 5.94
C PRO A 127 5.84 -8.16 6.84
N ARG A 128 6.24 -8.27 8.11
CA ARG A 128 6.27 -7.20 9.14
C ARG A 128 6.64 -5.81 8.58
N GLY A 129 6.01 -4.75 9.11
CA GLY A 129 6.30 -3.36 8.73
C GLY A 129 5.61 -2.83 7.46
N ARG A 130 4.63 -3.58 6.94
CA ARG A 130 3.78 -3.25 5.76
C ARG A 130 3.36 -1.79 5.69
N LEU A 131 2.84 -1.27 6.80
CA LEU A 131 2.29 0.08 6.88
C LEU A 131 3.36 1.15 6.62
N THR A 132 4.57 0.96 7.16
CA THR A 132 5.72 1.84 6.92
C THR A 132 6.20 1.74 5.48
N ILE A 133 6.26 0.53 4.91
CA ILE A 133 6.66 0.32 3.51
C ILE A 133 5.67 1.00 2.56
N PHE A 134 4.37 0.80 2.75
CA PHE A 134 3.32 1.45 1.96
C PHE A 134 3.33 2.97 2.11
N ALA A 135 3.53 3.47 3.34
CA ALA A 135 3.64 4.90 3.58
C ALA A 135 4.84 5.50 2.85
N CYS A 136 6.04 4.91 3.00
CA CYS A 136 7.23 5.40 2.31
C CYS A 136 7.12 5.27 0.78
N PHE A 137 6.52 4.19 0.27
CA PHE A 137 6.21 4.02 -1.15
C PHE A 137 5.31 5.14 -1.68
N SER A 138 4.23 5.45 -0.94
CA SER A 138 3.27 6.49 -1.32
C SER A 138 3.89 7.88 -1.23
N THR A 139 4.67 8.16 -0.20
CA THR A 139 5.41 9.43 -0.06
C THR A 139 6.43 9.58 -1.18
N GLY A 140 7.19 8.52 -1.49
CA GLY A 140 8.14 8.50 -2.60
C GLY A 140 7.46 8.72 -3.94
N TYR A 141 6.26 8.14 -4.14
CA TYR A 141 5.42 8.38 -5.31
C TYR A 141 5.00 9.85 -5.39
N VAL A 142 4.45 10.43 -4.32
CA VAL A 142 3.99 11.84 -4.30
C VAL A 142 5.15 12.82 -4.51
N LEU A 143 6.30 12.59 -3.87
CA LEU A 143 7.50 13.40 -4.07
C LEU A 143 8.04 13.25 -5.50
N GLY A 144 8.02 12.02 -6.03
CA GLY A 144 8.38 11.74 -7.42
C GLY A 144 7.49 12.46 -8.42
N ALA A 145 6.22 12.65 -8.11
CA ALA A 145 5.26 13.37 -8.95
C ALA A 145 5.67 14.83 -9.21
N VAL A 146 6.40 15.46 -8.29
CA VAL A 146 6.92 16.83 -8.45
C VAL A 146 7.90 16.91 -9.62
N LEU A 147 8.64 15.84 -9.90
CA LEU A 147 9.56 15.72 -11.03
C LEU A 147 8.87 15.13 -12.28
N GLY A 148 7.53 15.03 -12.25
CA GLY A 148 6.71 14.47 -13.32
C GLY A 148 6.82 12.95 -13.45
N LEU A 149 6.48 12.45 -14.64
CA LEU A 149 6.42 11.03 -15.00
C LEU A 149 7.75 10.29 -14.75
N VAL A 150 8.88 10.98 -15.00
CA VAL A 150 10.23 10.45 -14.82
C VAL A 150 10.56 10.25 -13.33
N GLY A 151 9.96 11.04 -12.44
CA GLY A 151 10.17 10.93 -10.99
C GLY A 151 9.21 9.98 -10.27
N LEU A 152 8.00 9.78 -10.79
CA LEU A 152 6.94 8.97 -10.15
C LEU A 152 7.39 7.53 -9.85
N LEU A 153 7.85 6.81 -10.88
CA LEU A 153 8.29 5.42 -10.77
C LEU A 153 9.52 5.26 -9.86
N PRO A 154 10.66 5.94 -10.11
CA PRO A 154 11.84 5.79 -9.27
C PRO A 154 11.61 6.34 -7.86
N GLY A 155 10.81 7.39 -7.69
CA GLY A 155 10.42 7.91 -6.39
C GLY A 155 9.68 6.88 -5.54
N ALA A 156 8.69 6.20 -6.13
CA ALA A 156 7.97 5.12 -5.47
C ALA A 156 8.90 3.94 -5.09
N VAL A 157 9.81 3.57 -5.99
CA VAL A 157 10.80 2.50 -5.77
C VAL A 157 11.75 2.85 -4.62
N VAL A 158 12.35 4.04 -4.64
CA VAL A 158 13.23 4.53 -3.58
C VAL A 158 12.49 4.61 -2.25
N GLY A 159 11.24 5.08 -2.27
CA GLY A 159 10.36 5.11 -1.10
C GLY A 159 10.13 3.73 -0.49
N ALA A 160 9.75 2.73 -1.28
CA ALA A 160 9.57 1.35 -0.80
C ALA A 160 10.86 0.75 -0.24
N ILE A 161 11.99 0.92 -0.92
CA ILE A 161 13.30 0.41 -0.46
C ILE A 161 13.69 1.07 0.87
N TRP A 162 13.49 2.39 1.00
CA TRP A 162 13.76 3.10 2.25
C TRP A 162 12.85 2.62 3.37
N GLY A 163 11.54 2.50 3.13
CA GLY A 163 10.59 1.95 4.10
C GLY A 163 11.00 0.54 4.55
N HIS A 164 11.43 -0.31 3.63
CA HIS A 164 11.92 -1.65 3.95
C HIS A 164 13.18 -1.62 4.82
N LYS A 165 14.17 -0.78 4.51
CA LYS A 165 15.36 -0.57 5.33
C LYS A 165 15.05 -0.02 6.73
N LEU A 166 14.06 0.86 6.85
CA LEU A 166 13.61 1.39 8.15
C LEU A 166 12.99 0.29 9.03
N VAL A 167 12.21 -0.60 8.42
CA VAL A 167 11.63 -1.75 9.11
C VAL A 167 12.73 -2.73 9.54
N GLN A 168 13.70 -3.03 8.67
CA GLN A 168 14.85 -3.87 9.02
C GLN A 168 15.63 -3.30 10.21
N LYS A 169 15.94 -1.99 10.21
CA LYS A 169 16.66 -1.33 11.30
C LYS A 169 15.92 -1.34 12.64
N ARG A 170 14.59 -1.42 12.65
CA ARG A 170 13.78 -1.49 13.87
C ARG A 170 13.64 -2.92 14.41
N ALA A 171 14.00 -3.92 13.60
CA ALA A 171 13.90 -5.34 13.95
C ALA A 171 15.26 -5.96 14.32
N ALA A 172 16.36 -5.24 14.11
CA ALA A 172 17.72 -5.57 14.52
C ALA A 172 18.06 -4.86 15.84
#